data_AF-A0A3C1GQK3-F1
#
_entry.id   AF-A0A3C1GQK3-F1
#
_cell.length_a   1.000
_cell.length_b   1.000
_cell.length_c   1.000
_cell.angle_alpha   90.00
_cell.angle_beta   90.00
_cell.angle_gamma   90.00
#
_symmetry.space_group_name_H-M   'P 1'
#
loop_
_entity.id
_entity.type
_entity.pdbx_description
1 polymer ?
#
loop_
_entity_poly.entity_id
_entity_poly.type
_entity_poly.pdbx_seq_one_letter_code
_entity_poly.pdbx_strand_id
1 'polypeptide(L)'
;DVKAAIAHLQLEEAFAALGIKIDEQADTSILAQKDNELSSGEKTQNYDSSKDNNSNENINVNNDDHASAIANKVFNDARSRCGLDTLSPDAELKQVALGHANYIKYIFAHSQPALFYPHYQNEIKDIKAVTSSNNPHYSGLDIKNRLFNASYANLKYGFTENIAQSMYYHSAGELLSAETITTSMARSLLAAPYHLRSLMQPSSKVVGTAVVAYKPYNKDTRNNQGYVLVSNAAATADTVDANYAGVLTYPCQGVTGTVTALYNETPDPVKHTGRDLSTDPIGQPIYIKVAAADTIQIINIRFYDELRRTAIPTQVLDYQSDPYLNTDYEQPKNEAFILPITDAVDSCKASIKQRMIKKANNCGLQGNTEYKVSFDVIINDQRLISKSFSFMTGEVNYS
;
A
#
# COMPACT_ATOMS: atom_id res chain seq x y z
N ASP A 1 -25.77 -22.24 9.49
CA ASP A 1 -24.88 -21.38 8.70
C ASP A 1 -23.78 -22.24 8.09
N VAL A 2 -24.06 -22.81 6.92
CA VAL A 2 -23.20 -23.83 6.30
C VAL A 2 -22.05 -23.18 5.51
N LYS A 3 -22.20 -21.92 5.09
CA LYS A 3 -21.14 -21.16 4.39
C LYS A 3 -20.01 -20.75 5.33
N ALA A 4 -20.32 -20.34 6.55
CA ALA A 4 -19.28 -20.03 7.55
C ALA A 4 -18.47 -21.27 7.95
N ALA A 5 -19.12 -22.43 8.09
CA ALA A 5 -18.45 -23.69 8.40
C ALA A 5 -17.54 -24.19 7.25
N ILE A 6 -17.94 -23.99 5.99
CA ILE A 6 -17.11 -24.34 4.81
C ILE A 6 -15.88 -23.43 4.70
N ALA A 7 -16.03 -22.13 4.97
CA ALA A 7 -14.89 -21.19 4.98
C ALA A 7 -13.88 -21.52 6.11
N HIS A 8 -14.37 -21.94 7.29
CA HIS A 8 -13.51 -22.37 8.39
C HIS A 8 -12.71 -23.65 8.05
N LEU A 9 -13.37 -24.63 7.41
CA LEU A 9 -12.73 -25.88 6.96
C LEU A 9 -11.68 -25.64 5.87
N GLN A 10 -11.93 -24.73 4.92
CA GLN A 10 -10.97 -24.38 3.87
C GLN A 10 -9.74 -23.63 4.44
N LEU A 11 -9.92 -22.84 5.49
CA LEU A 11 -8.83 -22.18 6.21
C LEU A 11 -7.98 -23.20 6.98
N GLU A 12 -8.61 -24.15 7.67
CA GLU A 12 -7.92 -25.23 8.38
C GLU A 12 -7.12 -26.15 7.44
N GLU A 13 -7.64 -26.47 6.25
CA GLU A 13 -6.91 -27.23 5.23
C GLU A 13 -5.70 -26.46 4.68
N ALA A 14 -5.82 -25.13 4.48
CA ALA A 14 -4.70 -24.27 4.09
C ALA A 14 -3.62 -24.17 5.17
N PHE A 15 -4.00 -24.13 6.45
CA PHE A 15 -3.06 -24.13 7.58
C PHE A 15 -2.41 -25.48 7.85
N ALA A 16 -3.14 -26.59 7.64
CA ALA A 16 -2.62 -27.95 7.76
C ALA A 16 -1.56 -28.27 6.69
N ALA A 17 -1.76 -27.78 5.45
CA ALA A 17 -0.76 -27.88 4.38
C ALA A 17 0.55 -27.10 4.69
N LEU A 18 0.49 -26.14 5.61
CA LEU A 18 1.61 -25.28 6.04
C LEU A 18 2.19 -25.66 7.43
N GLY A 19 1.70 -26.74 8.05
CA GLY A 19 2.18 -27.19 9.36
C GLY A 19 1.85 -26.24 10.52
N ILE A 20 0.78 -25.44 10.38
CA ILE A 20 0.30 -24.50 11.40
C ILE A 20 -0.91 -25.13 12.09
N LYS A 21 -0.85 -25.30 13.42
CA LYS A 21 -1.99 -25.70 14.26
C LYS A 21 -2.62 -24.45 14.87
N ILE A 22 -3.95 -24.36 14.78
CA ILE A 22 -4.77 -23.36 15.49
C ILE A 22 -5.16 -23.98 16.83
N ASP A 23 -4.97 -23.25 17.92
CA ASP A 23 -5.42 -23.64 19.26
C ASP A 23 -6.63 -22.77 19.64
N GLU A 24 -7.82 -23.35 19.71
CA GLU A 24 -9.05 -22.66 20.13
C GLU A 24 -9.12 -22.61 21.65
N GLN A 25 -8.59 -21.55 22.26
CA GLN A 25 -9.03 -21.11 23.58
C GLN A 25 -9.21 -19.58 23.60
N ALA A 26 -10.47 -19.15 23.60
CA ALA A 26 -10.86 -17.77 23.83
C ALA A 26 -10.70 -17.43 25.33
N ASP A 27 -9.84 -16.48 25.66
CA ASP A 27 -9.62 -16.01 27.03
C ASP A 27 -10.55 -14.82 27.36
N THR A 28 -11.49 -15.04 28.29
CA THR A 28 -12.55 -14.12 28.71
C THR A 28 -12.16 -13.20 29.89
N SER A 29 -10.88 -12.86 30.07
CA SER A 29 -10.41 -12.20 31.30
C SER A 29 -10.47 -10.65 31.35
N ILE A 30 -11.07 -9.95 30.38
CA ILE A 30 -11.05 -8.47 30.31
C ILE A 30 -12.20 -7.77 31.10
N LEU A 31 -12.96 -8.47 31.94
CA LEU A 31 -14.14 -7.90 32.63
C LEU A 31 -14.01 -7.63 34.14
N ALA A 32 -12.82 -7.66 34.72
CA ALA A 32 -12.67 -7.40 36.16
C ALA A 32 -11.48 -6.50 36.50
N GLN A 33 -11.56 -5.21 36.17
CA GLN A 33 -10.78 -4.15 36.84
C GLN A 33 -11.28 -2.75 36.46
N LYS A 34 -12.46 -2.39 36.98
CA LYS A 34 -12.89 -1.00 37.17
C LYS A 34 -13.76 -1.00 38.41
N ASP A 35 -13.14 -0.70 39.56
CA ASP A 35 -13.72 -0.03 40.72
C ASP A 35 -12.64 0.06 41.82
N ASN A 36 -12.60 1.21 42.52
CA ASN A 36 -11.58 1.72 43.46
C ASN A 36 -10.44 2.49 42.75
N GLU A 37 -10.19 3.78 42.98
CA GLU A 37 -10.27 4.54 44.24
C GLU A 37 -10.37 6.05 43.98
N LEU A 38 -11.02 6.75 44.93
CA LEU A 38 -11.19 8.20 45.00
C LEU A 38 -10.57 8.68 46.33
N SER A 39 -9.90 9.83 46.30
CA SER A 39 -9.53 10.70 47.45
C SER A 39 -8.18 10.49 48.15
N SER A 40 -7.24 11.41 47.94
CA SER A 40 -6.91 12.50 48.89
C SER A 40 -5.64 13.24 48.44
N GLY A 41 -5.57 14.55 48.68
CA GLY A 41 -4.49 15.41 48.20
C GLY A 41 -3.65 16.00 49.33
N GLU A 42 -2.43 16.44 48.99
CA GLU A 42 -1.78 17.62 49.59
C GLU A 42 -0.53 18.03 48.79
N LYS A 43 -0.22 19.34 48.80
CA LYS A 43 0.90 20.00 48.13
C LYS A 43 2.12 20.11 49.04
N THR A 44 3.33 19.99 48.48
CA THR A 44 4.49 20.81 48.87
C THR A 44 5.56 20.85 47.76
N GLN A 45 6.25 21.99 47.65
CA GLN A 45 7.26 22.33 46.64
C GLN A 45 8.72 22.07 47.13
N ASN A 46 9.61 21.94 46.13
CA ASN A 46 10.97 22.51 45.97
C ASN A 46 12.26 21.64 46.09
N TYR A 47 13.04 21.75 45.00
CA TYR A 47 14.51 21.79 44.79
C TYR A 47 15.40 20.50 44.71
N ASP A 48 15.74 20.18 43.45
CA ASP A 48 17.08 20.08 42.81
C ASP A 48 18.04 18.85 42.93
N SER A 49 18.50 18.47 41.73
CA SER A 49 19.74 17.80 41.30
C SER A 49 19.91 16.26 41.31
N SER A 50 20.19 15.76 40.09
CA SER A 50 21.19 14.74 39.71
C SER A 50 20.90 13.23 39.86
N LYS A 51 20.74 12.59 38.68
CA LYS A 51 21.16 11.22 38.24
C LYS A 51 20.59 10.01 39.00
N ASP A 52 19.76 9.18 38.35
CA ASP A 52 20.20 8.06 37.50
C ASP A 52 19.01 7.28 36.90
N ASN A 53 19.31 6.60 35.80
CA ASN A 53 18.50 5.75 34.91
C ASN A 53 17.42 4.87 35.56
N ASN A 54 16.17 4.92 35.05
CA ASN A 54 15.53 3.74 34.48
C ASN A 54 14.25 4.06 33.67
N SER A 55 14.19 3.50 32.46
CA SER A 55 13.00 3.00 31.74
C SER A 55 11.67 3.76 31.89
N ASN A 56 11.46 4.70 30.97
CA ASN A 56 10.21 4.84 30.22
C ASN A 56 10.58 5.57 28.93
N GLU A 57 11.05 4.82 27.92
CA GLU A 57 10.99 5.33 26.56
C GLU A 57 9.51 5.57 26.27
N ASN A 58 9.10 6.84 26.38
CA ASN A 58 7.85 7.33 25.83
C ASN A 58 7.84 6.87 24.36
N ILE A 59 7.11 5.79 24.06
CA ILE A 59 6.94 5.31 22.69
C ILE A 59 6.28 6.46 21.96
N ASN A 60 7.08 7.20 21.19
CA ASN A 60 6.59 8.38 20.53
C ASN A 60 5.66 7.91 19.39
N VAL A 61 4.36 7.84 19.68
CA VAL A 61 3.25 7.45 18.77
C VAL A 61 2.99 8.55 17.72
N ASN A 62 3.84 9.57 17.66
CA ASN A 62 3.58 10.75 16.86
C ASN A 62 3.58 10.44 15.36
N ASN A 63 2.44 10.72 14.76
CA ASN A 63 2.29 10.84 13.32
C ASN A 63 3.14 12.01 12.81
N ASP A 64 3.83 11.84 11.68
CA ASP A 64 4.34 12.96 10.91
C ASP A 64 3.16 13.54 10.09
N ASP A 65 2.49 14.53 10.65
CA ASP A 65 1.30 15.15 10.04
C ASP A 65 1.63 15.83 8.71
N HIS A 66 2.82 16.39 8.56
CA HIS A 66 3.26 17.01 7.32
C HIS A 66 3.46 15.95 6.23
N ALA A 67 4.20 14.88 6.53
CA ALA A 67 4.37 13.77 5.61
C ALA A 67 3.02 13.10 5.25
N SER A 68 2.14 12.90 6.22
CA SER A 68 0.80 12.34 5.99
C SER A 68 -0.03 13.20 5.04
N ALA A 69 0.06 14.54 5.18
CA ALA A 69 -0.59 15.47 4.26
C ALA A 69 -0.01 15.40 2.84
N ILE A 70 1.31 15.19 2.69
CA ILE A 70 1.96 14.98 1.39
C ILE A 70 1.45 13.72 0.70
N ALA A 71 1.39 12.58 1.40
CA ALA A 71 0.82 11.34 0.85
C ALA A 71 -0.64 11.54 0.39
N ASN A 72 -1.46 12.15 1.25
CA ASN A 72 -2.85 12.47 0.89
C ASN A 72 -2.95 13.37 -0.33
N LYS A 73 -2.07 14.38 -0.44
CA LYS A 73 -2.02 15.25 -1.60
C LYS A 73 -1.66 14.48 -2.86
N VAL A 74 -0.67 13.59 -2.82
CA VAL A 74 -0.30 12.76 -3.98
C VAL A 74 -1.49 11.93 -4.47
N PHE A 75 -2.21 11.28 -3.55
CA PHE A 75 -3.38 10.47 -3.89
C PHE A 75 -4.55 11.32 -4.42
N ASN A 76 -4.86 12.44 -3.76
CA ASN A 76 -5.95 13.32 -4.20
C ASN A 76 -5.64 14.04 -5.52
N ASP A 77 -4.38 14.38 -5.79
CA ASP A 77 -3.96 14.91 -7.09
C ASP A 77 -4.13 13.85 -8.19
N ALA A 78 -3.78 12.59 -7.92
CA ALA A 78 -3.98 11.49 -8.85
C ALA A 78 -5.48 11.28 -9.18
N ARG A 79 -6.32 11.29 -8.14
CA ARG A 79 -7.78 11.15 -8.26
C ARG A 79 -8.40 12.29 -9.06
N SER A 80 -8.20 13.53 -8.62
CA SER A 80 -8.83 14.72 -9.19
C SER A 80 -8.41 14.98 -10.63
N ARG A 81 -7.14 14.73 -10.99
CA ARG A 81 -6.66 14.85 -12.38
C ARG A 81 -7.38 13.91 -13.34
N CYS A 82 -7.80 12.75 -12.85
CA CYS A 82 -8.52 11.75 -13.65
C CYS A 82 -10.03 11.74 -13.40
N GLY A 83 -10.56 12.87 -12.89
CA GLY A 83 -12.00 13.12 -12.79
C GLY A 83 -12.70 12.42 -11.63
N LEU A 84 -11.94 11.89 -10.66
CA LEU A 84 -12.51 11.39 -9.41
C LEU A 84 -12.55 12.47 -8.34
N ASP A 85 -13.53 12.37 -7.44
CA ASP A 85 -13.59 13.20 -6.24
C ASP A 85 -12.35 12.98 -5.36
N THR A 86 -11.90 14.06 -4.74
CA THR A 86 -10.89 14.00 -3.67
C THR A 86 -11.49 13.39 -2.41
N LEU A 87 -10.63 12.75 -1.63
CA LEU A 87 -10.99 12.16 -0.33
C LEU A 87 -10.86 13.21 0.76
N SER A 88 -11.89 13.30 1.60
CA SER A 88 -11.92 14.19 2.76
C SER A 88 -11.24 13.52 3.96
N PRO A 89 -10.44 14.25 4.77
CA PRO A 89 -9.83 13.67 5.96
C PRO A 89 -10.87 13.16 6.96
N ASP A 90 -10.62 11.98 7.54
CA ASP A 90 -11.43 11.37 8.60
C ASP A 90 -10.52 11.03 9.79
N ALA A 91 -10.87 11.59 10.95
CA ALA A 91 -10.04 11.50 12.14
C ALA A 91 -10.03 10.08 12.76
N GLU A 92 -11.16 9.37 12.73
CA GLU A 92 -11.25 8.00 13.27
C GLU A 92 -10.43 7.05 12.39
N LEU A 93 -10.58 7.19 11.07
CA LEU A 93 -9.83 6.40 10.11
C LEU A 93 -8.32 6.68 10.19
N LYS A 94 -7.94 7.93 10.47
CA LYS A 94 -6.54 8.32 10.73
C LYS A 94 -6.00 7.65 11.99
N GLN A 95 -6.78 7.54 13.07
CA GLN A 95 -6.33 6.83 14.28
C GLN A 95 -6.11 5.35 14.03
N VAL A 96 -6.97 4.71 13.23
CA VAL A 96 -6.78 3.30 12.82
C VAL A 96 -5.50 3.14 11.99
N ALA A 97 -5.28 4.03 11.02
CA ALA A 97 -4.05 4.02 10.22
C ALA A 97 -2.80 4.24 11.09
N LEU A 98 -2.85 5.18 12.03
CA LEU A 98 -1.74 5.47 12.95
C LEU A 98 -1.45 4.31 13.89
N GLY A 99 -2.48 3.66 14.44
CA GLY A 99 -2.32 2.47 15.27
C GLY A 99 -1.60 1.36 14.51
N HIS A 100 -2.01 1.11 13.27
CA HIS A 100 -1.37 0.08 12.46
C HIS A 100 0.05 0.46 12.00
N ALA A 101 0.28 1.72 11.63
CA ALA A 101 1.61 2.21 11.31
C ALA A 101 2.58 2.02 12.48
N ASN A 102 2.13 2.30 13.72
CA ASN A 102 2.91 2.07 14.94
C ASN A 102 3.12 0.58 15.25
N TYR A 103 2.16 -0.29 14.95
CA TYR A 103 2.35 -1.75 15.04
C TYR A 103 3.51 -2.22 14.16
N ILE A 104 3.52 -1.81 12.89
CA ILE A 104 4.59 -2.14 11.94
C ILE A 104 5.92 -1.54 12.40
N LYS A 105 5.95 -0.25 12.76
CA LYS A 105 7.13 0.42 13.29
C LYS A 105 7.71 -0.31 14.50
N TYR A 106 6.87 -0.75 15.44
CA TYR A 106 7.32 -1.44 16.64
C TYR A 106 8.05 -2.73 16.30
N ILE A 107 7.52 -3.52 15.36
CA ILE A 107 8.17 -4.76 14.90
C ILE A 107 9.57 -4.47 14.35
N PHE A 108 9.69 -3.55 13.38
CA PHE A 108 10.98 -3.29 12.72
C PHE A 108 11.96 -2.47 13.56
N ALA A 109 11.50 -1.83 14.64
CA ALA A 109 12.36 -1.20 15.63
C ALA A 109 12.96 -2.22 16.61
N HIS A 110 12.28 -3.36 16.85
CA HIS A 110 12.67 -4.35 17.86
C HIS A 110 13.08 -5.70 17.28
N SER A 111 12.92 -5.92 15.98
CA SER A 111 13.29 -7.16 15.31
C SER A 111 13.53 -6.96 13.80
N GLN A 112 13.95 -8.04 13.14
CA GLN A 112 14.12 -8.12 11.70
C GLN A 112 13.44 -9.41 11.20
N PRO A 113 12.12 -9.39 10.91
CA PRO A 113 11.42 -10.58 10.44
C PRO A 113 11.98 -11.07 9.11
N ALA A 114 12.11 -12.40 8.95
CA ALA A 114 12.46 -13.00 7.67
C ALA A 114 11.30 -12.91 6.66
N LEU A 115 10.06 -12.92 7.17
CA LEU A 115 8.82 -12.81 6.39
C LEU A 115 7.84 -11.95 7.17
N PHE A 116 7.25 -10.96 6.51
CA PHE A 116 6.32 -10.04 7.12
C PHE A 116 5.16 -9.73 6.19
N TYR A 117 3.93 -9.86 6.69
CA TYR A 117 2.71 -9.57 5.94
C TYR A 117 2.08 -8.29 6.50
N PRO A 118 2.33 -7.12 5.87
CA PRO A 118 2.07 -5.83 6.51
C PRO A 118 0.60 -5.57 6.83
N HIS A 119 -0.34 -6.15 6.07
CA HIS A 119 -1.78 -5.97 6.30
C HIS A 119 -2.31 -6.70 7.55
N TYR A 120 -1.55 -7.66 8.08
CA TYR A 120 -1.95 -8.49 9.20
C TYR A 120 -1.17 -8.14 10.47
N GLN A 121 -1.83 -8.31 11.61
CA GLN A 121 -1.23 -8.24 12.94
C GLN A 121 -1.14 -9.64 13.56
N ASN A 122 -0.78 -10.64 12.77
CA ASN A 122 -0.69 -12.03 13.21
C ASN A 122 0.52 -12.27 14.12
N GLU A 123 0.53 -13.41 14.80
CA GLU A 123 1.75 -13.91 15.44
C GLU A 123 2.73 -14.38 14.36
N ILE A 124 4.01 -14.03 14.53
CA ILE A 124 5.10 -14.53 13.69
C ILE A 124 6.07 -15.27 14.60
N LYS A 125 6.23 -16.59 14.38
CA LYS A 125 6.88 -17.51 15.32
C LYS A 125 8.28 -17.10 15.76
N ASP A 126 9.10 -16.58 14.84
CA ASP A 126 10.47 -16.15 15.08
C ASP A 126 10.57 -14.85 15.88
N ILE A 127 9.50 -14.04 15.90
CA ILE A 127 9.46 -12.72 16.55
C ILE A 127 8.20 -12.52 17.39
N LYS A 128 7.70 -13.61 18.00
CA LYS A 128 6.46 -13.63 18.80
C LYS A 128 6.40 -12.56 19.89
N ALA A 129 7.56 -12.19 20.45
CA ALA A 129 7.68 -11.22 21.54
C ALA A 129 7.24 -9.79 21.15
N VAL A 130 7.16 -9.49 19.85
CA VAL A 130 6.85 -8.15 19.33
C VAL A 130 5.72 -8.14 18.29
N THR A 131 5.03 -9.27 18.12
CA THR A 131 3.93 -9.47 17.15
C THR A 131 2.66 -9.91 17.87
N SER A 132 1.55 -9.99 17.13
CA SER A 132 0.20 -10.22 17.68
C SER A 132 -0.07 -9.36 18.93
N SER A 133 -0.82 -9.89 19.90
CA SER A 133 -1.16 -9.26 21.18
C SER A 133 0.03 -8.88 22.07
N ASN A 134 1.24 -9.38 21.79
CA ASN A 134 2.46 -8.94 22.49
C ASN A 134 2.98 -7.58 21.99
N ASN A 135 2.50 -7.11 20.83
CA ASN A 135 2.78 -5.76 20.35
C ASN A 135 1.84 -4.76 21.05
N PRO A 136 2.34 -3.68 21.69
CA PRO A 136 1.51 -2.72 22.41
C PRO A 136 0.54 -1.94 21.49
N HIS A 137 0.72 -2.01 20.18
CA HIS A 137 -0.16 -1.38 19.19
C HIS A 137 -1.10 -2.39 18.49
N TYR A 138 -1.20 -3.61 19.01
CA TYR A 138 -2.16 -4.59 18.50
C TYR A 138 -3.59 -4.07 18.68
N SER A 139 -4.36 -4.07 17.60
CA SER A 139 -5.74 -3.59 17.58
C SER A 139 -6.67 -4.47 16.75
N GLY A 140 -6.16 -5.51 16.09
CA GLY A 140 -6.96 -6.47 15.34
C GLY A 140 -6.16 -7.14 14.22
N LEU A 141 -6.50 -8.40 13.94
CA LEU A 141 -5.78 -9.24 12.98
C LEU A 141 -5.67 -8.60 11.59
N ASP A 142 -6.77 -8.13 11.01
CA ASP A 142 -6.82 -7.45 9.71
C ASP A 142 -7.47 -6.06 9.83
N ILE A 143 -7.53 -5.29 8.74
CA ILE A 143 -8.15 -3.96 8.76
C ILE A 143 -9.62 -4.02 9.20
N LYS A 144 -10.38 -5.06 8.86
CA LYS A 144 -11.79 -5.19 9.25
C LYS A 144 -11.91 -5.30 10.77
N ASN A 145 -11.08 -6.12 11.41
CA ASN A 145 -11.02 -6.22 12.87
C ASN A 145 -10.57 -4.91 13.50
N ARG A 146 -9.56 -4.23 12.94
CA ARG A 146 -9.09 -2.93 13.46
C ARG A 146 -10.17 -1.85 13.42
N LEU A 147 -10.89 -1.74 12.30
CA LEU A 147 -12.01 -0.82 12.13
C LEU A 147 -13.19 -1.19 13.05
N PHE A 148 -13.50 -2.48 13.19
CA PHE A 148 -14.55 -2.97 14.09
C PHE A 148 -14.23 -2.66 15.55
N ASN A 149 -13.02 -2.93 16.01
CA ASN A 149 -12.58 -2.65 17.37
C ASN A 149 -12.52 -1.14 17.65
N ALA A 150 -12.27 -0.33 16.62
CA ALA A 150 -12.36 1.13 16.69
C ALA A 150 -13.81 1.66 16.61
N SER A 151 -14.81 0.78 16.48
CA SER A 151 -16.23 1.16 16.28
C SER A 151 -16.46 2.10 15.10
N TYR A 152 -15.68 1.97 14.02
CA TYR A 152 -15.71 2.89 12.90
C TYR A 152 -17.06 2.87 12.16
N ALA A 153 -17.73 4.03 12.09
CA ALA A 153 -19.13 4.14 11.64
C ALA A 153 -19.35 3.68 10.18
N ASN A 154 -18.36 3.87 9.31
CA ASN A 154 -18.47 3.57 7.88
C ASN A 154 -17.99 2.16 7.49
N LEU A 155 -17.66 1.29 8.47
CA LEU A 155 -17.19 -0.09 8.22
C LEU A 155 -18.07 -0.87 7.23
N LYS A 156 -19.39 -0.64 7.27
CA LYS A 156 -20.39 -1.32 6.42
C LYS A 156 -20.44 -0.87 4.97
N TYR A 157 -19.84 0.27 4.61
CA TYR A 157 -19.94 0.84 3.27
C TYR A 157 -18.74 0.47 2.36
N GLY A 158 -17.77 -0.26 2.90
CA GLY A 158 -16.56 -0.66 2.19
C GLY A 158 -15.37 0.23 2.53
N PHE A 159 -14.19 -0.38 2.56
CA PHE A 159 -12.94 0.23 2.98
C PHE A 159 -11.78 -0.37 2.20
N THR A 160 -10.67 0.36 2.15
CA THR A 160 -9.41 -0.09 1.55
C THR A 160 -8.24 0.29 2.45
N GLU A 161 -7.14 -0.45 2.31
CA GLU A 161 -5.88 -0.20 3.00
C GLU A 161 -4.72 -0.22 2.01
N ASN A 162 -3.84 0.77 2.11
CA ASN A 162 -2.60 0.82 1.35
C ASN A 162 -1.45 1.05 2.32
N ILE A 163 -0.44 0.19 2.23
CA ILE A 163 0.72 0.22 3.12
C ILE A 163 1.97 0.26 2.27
N ALA A 164 2.86 1.21 2.57
CA ALA A 164 4.20 1.23 2.03
C ALA A 164 5.21 1.32 3.18
N GLN A 165 6.33 0.61 3.01
CA GLN A 165 7.45 0.67 3.92
C GLN A 165 8.71 0.98 3.13
N SER A 166 9.56 1.85 3.68
CA SER A 166 10.88 2.11 3.13
C SER A 166 11.91 2.11 4.24
N MET A 167 13.08 1.55 3.96
CA MET A 167 14.24 1.57 4.85
C MET A 167 15.43 2.09 4.07
N TYR A 168 16.12 3.07 4.65
CA TYR A 168 17.28 3.68 4.05
C TYR A 168 18.52 3.43 4.92
N TYR A 169 19.59 2.95 4.28
CA TYR A 169 20.88 2.67 4.89
C TYR A 169 21.96 3.44 4.14
N HIS A 170 22.65 4.36 4.81
CA HIS A 170 23.67 5.21 4.17
C HIS A 170 24.91 5.38 5.02
N SER A 171 26.05 4.95 4.49
CA SER A 171 27.32 4.93 5.22
C SER A 171 27.86 6.32 5.58
N ALA A 172 27.44 7.37 4.87
CA ALA A 172 27.89 8.75 5.10
C ALA A 172 26.85 9.64 5.82
N GLY A 173 25.70 9.08 6.25
CA GLY A 173 24.72 9.80 7.07
C GLY A 173 23.77 10.77 6.35
N GLU A 174 23.80 10.83 5.02
CA GLU A 174 22.84 11.59 4.21
C GLU A 174 21.47 10.91 4.14
N LEU A 175 20.67 11.02 5.21
CA LEU A 175 19.30 10.52 5.22
C LEU A 175 18.39 11.36 4.33
N LEU A 176 17.50 10.68 3.58
CA LEU A 176 16.45 11.34 2.82
C LEU A 176 15.39 11.93 3.78
N SER A 177 14.80 13.06 3.38
CA SER A 177 13.75 13.70 4.18
C SER A 177 12.47 12.85 4.19
N ALA A 178 11.67 13.00 5.24
CA ALA A 178 10.36 12.34 5.35
C ALA A 178 9.44 12.70 4.17
N GLU A 179 9.52 13.92 3.65
CA GLU A 179 8.77 14.38 2.47
C GLU A 179 9.17 13.61 1.21
N THR A 180 10.47 13.49 0.94
CA THR A 180 10.97 12.79 -0.25
C THR A 180 10.59 11.31 -0.21
N ILE A 181 10.80 10.65 0.93
CA ILE A 181 10.46 9.23 1.09
C ILE A 181 8.94 9.02 1.01
N THR A 182 8.15 9.87 1.65
CA THR A 182 6.69 9.74 1.61
C THR A 182 6.13 9.93 0.21
N THR A 183 6.66 10.91 -0.54
CA THR A 183 6.30 11.10 -1.95
C THR A 183 6.64 9.87 -2.78
N SER A 184 7.82 9.27 -2.56
CA SER A 184 8.23 8.04 -3.24
C SER A 184 7.34 6.84 -2.90
N MET A 185 7.04 6.62 -1.61
CA MET A 185 6.14 5.57 -1.16
C MET A 185 4.73 5.73 -1.74
N ALA A 186 4.15 6.94 -1.67
CA ALA A 186 2.83 7.21 -2.21
C ALA A 186 2.75 6.99 -3.73
N ARG A 187 3.78 7.42 -4.49
CA ARG A 187 3.83 7.18 -5.94
C ARG A 187 4.05 5.70 -6.29
N SER A 188 4.79 4.96 -5.46
CA SER A 188 4.99 3.51 -5.67
C SER A 188 3.67 2.75 -5.48
N LEU A 189 2.85 3.13 -4.49
CA LEU A 189 1.51 2.57 -4.33
C LEU A 189 0.59 2.86 -5.53
N LEU A 190 0.75 4.01 -6.19
CA LEU A 190 0.05 4.34 -7.45
C LEU A 190 0.58 3.57 -8.67
N ALA A 191 1.63 2.75 -8.52
CA ALA A 191 2.15 1.88 -9.57
C ALA A 191 2.00 0.39 -9.28
N ALA A 192 1.59 0.03 -8.07
CA ALA A 192 1.21 -1.32 -7.70
C ALA A 192 -0.26 -1.56 -8.10
N PRO A 193 -0.60 -2.52 -8.98
CA PRO A 193 -1.96 -2.69 -9.50
C PRO A 193 -3.05 -2.76 -8.43
N TYR A 194 -2.93 -3.63 -7.42
CA TYR A 194 -3.96 -3.79 -6.41
C TYR A 194 -4.09 -2.56 -5.48
N HIS A 195 -2.98 -1.92 -5.15
CA HIS A 195 -2.98 -0.65 -4.41
C HIS A 195 -3.60 0.48 -5.24
N LEU A 196 -3.19 0.63 -6.50
CA LEU A 196 -3.71 1.61 -7.46
C LEU A 196 -5.22 1.48 -7.64
N ARG A 197 -5.74 0.25 -7.81
CA ARG A 197 -7.18 -0.03 -7.86
C ARG A 197 -7.89 0.56 -6.64
N SER A 198 -7.37 0.29 -5.45
CA SER A 198 -7.98 0.71 -4.20
C SER A 198 -7.91 2.24 -3.98
N LEU A 199 -6.80 2.88 -4.39
CA LEU A 199 -6.59 4.34 -4.33
C LEU A 199 -7.49 5.09 -5.33
N MET A 200 -7.79 4.47 -6.47
CA MET A 200 -8.64 5.00 -7.54
C MET A 200 -10.09 4.50 -7.45
N GLN A 201 -10.49 3.92 -6.32
CA GLN A 201 -11.87 3.45 -6.12
C GLN A 201 -12.85 4.65 -6.11
N PRO A 202 -13.85 4.70 -7.00
CA PRO A 202 -14.76 5.85 -7.09
C PRO A 202 -15.66 6.03 -5.85
N SER A 203 -16.06 4.95 -5.20
CA SER A 203 -16.94 4.98 -4.03
C SER A 203 -16.26 5.52 -2.77
N SER A 204 -14.92 5.53 -2.71
CA SER A 204 -14.18 6.09 -1.57
C SER A 204 -14.43 7.58 -1.45
N LYS A 205 -14.78 8.05 -0.24
CA LYS A 205 -15.10 9.45 0.06
C LYS A 205 -14.20 10.06 1.13
N VAL A 206 -13.78 9.26 2.09
CA VAL A 206 -12.96 9.71 3.22
C VAL A 206 -11.66 8.94 3.32
N VAL A 207 -10.65 9.56 3.95
CA VAL A 207 -9.31 8.99 4.09
C VAL A 207 -8.70 9.29 5.47
N GLY A 208 -8.00 8.30 6.02
CA GLY A 208 -7.13 8.42 7.17
C GLY A 208 -5.73 7.95 6.83
N THR A 209 -4.75 8.85 6.92
CA THR A 209 -3.37 8.55 6.53
C THR A 209 -2.42 8.85 7.68
N ALA A 210 -1.49 7.94 7.91
CA ALA A 210 -0.43 8.07 8.89
C ALA A 210 0.93 7.74 8.29
N VAL A 211 1.93 8.53 8.66
CA VAL A 211 3.34 8.28 8.38
C VAL A 211 4.10 8.30 9.68
N VAL A 212 4.83 7.22 9.95
CA VAL A 212 5.70 7.12 11.13
C VAL A 212 7.12 6.79 10.71
N ALA A 213 8.07 7.41 11.39
CA ALA A 213 9.49 7.15 11.23
C ALA A 213 10.01 6.30 12.40
N TYR A 214 11.00 5.44 12.13
CA TYR A 214 11.60 4.56 13.14
C TYR A 214 13.06 4.27 12.87
N LYS A 215 13.81 3.97 13.94
CA LYS A 215 15.18 3.44 13.84
C LYS A 215 15.09 1.93 13.57
N PRO A 216 15.64 1.41 12.47
CA PRO A 216 15.63 -0.03 12.23
C PRO A 216 16.39 -0.81 13.32
N TYR A 217 15.95 -2.03 13.60
CA TYR A 217 16.53 -2.88 14.65
C TYR A 217 18.04 -3.07 14.49
N ASN A 218 18.78 -2.93 15.61
CA ASN A 218 20.24 -3.01 15.66
C ASN A 218 20.98 -2.08 14.68
N LYS A 219 20.40 -0.92 14.34
CA LYS A 219 21.03 0.12 13.51
C LYS A 219 21.20 1.44 14.25
N ASP A 220 22.15 2.25 13.77
CA ASP A 220 22.44 3.61 14.27
C ASP A 220 21.58 4.65 13.52
N THR A 221 20.98 5.60 14.23
CA THR A 221 20.08 6.61 13.63
C THR A 221 20.76 7.60 12.72
N ARG A 222 22.09 7.79 12.81
CA ARG A 222 22.83 8.71 11.93
C ARG A 222 22.82 8.25 10.48
N ASN A 223 22.77 6.94 10.28
CA ASN A 223 22.96 6.31 8.97
C ASN A 223 21.73 5.52 8.51
N ASN A 224 20.75 5.29 9.39
CA ASN A 224 19.67 4.35 9.11
C ASN A 224 18.33 4.89 9.61
N GLN A 225 17.35 4.92 8.71
CA GLN A 225 16.02 5.44 8.99
C GLN A 225 14.98 4.62 8.24
N GLY A 226 13.95 4.18 8.95
CA GLY A 226 12.78 3.53 8.38
C GLY A 226 11.56 4.43 8.40
N TYR A 227 10.65 4.22 7.46
CA TYR A 227 9.37 4.88 7.34
C TYR A 227 8.27 3.86 7.05
N VAL A 228 7.09 4.09 7.62
CA VAL A 228 5.87 3.35 7.30
C VAL A 228 4.80 4.37 6.93
N LEU A 229 4.16 4.17 5.79
CA LEU A 229 2.96 4.88 5.36
C LEU A 229 1.80 3.90 5.40
N VAL A 230 0.73 4.24 6.12
CA VAL A 230 -0.56 3.55 6.08
C VAL A 230 -1.62 4.55 5.65
N SER A 231 -2.39 4.23 4.61
CA SER A 231 -3.50 5.03 4.12
C SER A 231 -4.74 4.15 4.02
N ASN A 232 -5.75 4.49 4.80
CA ASN A 232 -7.05 3.84 4.82
C ASN A 232 -8.07 4.75 4.16
N ALA A 233 -8.89 4.22 3.26
CA ALA A 233 -10.00 4.96 2.68
C ALA A 233 -11.31 4.21 2.92
N ALA A 234 -12.42 4.94 2.99
CA ALA A 234 -13.74 4.38 3.14
C ALA A 234 -14.77 5.10 2.27
N ALA A 235 -15.76 4.34 1.81
CA ALA A 235 -16.99 4.92 1.29
C ALA A 235 -17.89 5.36 2.46
N THR A 236 -18.87 6.21 2.18
CA THR A 236 -19.92 6.58 3.14
C THR A 236 -21.28 6.14 2.61
N ALA A 237 -22.33 6.36 3.40
CA ALA A 237 -23.71 6.14 2.96
C ALA A 237 -24.01 6.86 1.62
N ASP A 238 -23.39 8.02 1.40
CA ASP A 238 -23.65 8.85 0.21
C ASP A 238 -22.89 8.36 -1.04
N THR A 239 -21.86 7.54 -0.87
CA THR A 239 -20.96 7.16 -1.97
C THR A 239 -20.82 5.66 -2.19
N VAL A 240 -21.41 4.82 -1.34
CA VAL A 240 -21.36 3.35 -1.49
C VAL A 240 -21.85 2.90 -2.86
N ASP A 241 -22.91 3.55 -3.37
CA ASP A 241 -23.48 3.27 -4.69
C ASP A 241 -23.00 4.26 -5.77
N ALA A 242 -22.01 5.11 -5.45
CA ALA A 242 -21.48 6.07 -6.41
C ALA A 242 -20.73 5.33 -7.51
N ASN A 243 -21.27 5.45 -8.73
CA ASN A 243 -20.68 4.88 -9.93
C ASN A 243 -20.20 5.98 -10.85
N TYR A 244 -19.01 5.78 -11.40
CA TYR A 244 -18.43 6.67 -12.39
C TYR A 244 -18.94 6.31 -13.79
N ALA A 245 -19.35 7.33 -14.56
CA ALA A 245 -19.82 7.12 -15.93
C ALA A 245 -18.65 7.01 -16.91
N GLY A 246 -18.66 5.98 -17.76
CA GLY A 246 -17.66 5.79 -18.80
C GLY A 246 -16.43 5.00 -18.35
N VAL A 247 -15.32 5.20 -19.06
CA VAL A 247 -14.06 4.49 -18.82
C VAL A 247 -13.11 5.41 -18.06
N LEU A 248 -12.87 5.06 -16.79
CA LEU A 248 -11.86 5.67 -15.92
C LEU A 248 -10.49 5.07 -16.26
N THR A 249 -9.47 5.91 -16.34
CA THR A 249 -8.08 5.45 -16.47
C THR A 249 -7.16 6.15 -15.49
N TYR A 250 -6.16 5.44 -14.98
CA TYR A 250 -5.00 6.05 -14.35
C TYR A 250 -3.71 5.37 -14.81
N PRO A 251 -2.69 6.11 -15.27
CA PRO A 251 -2.71 7.53 -15.61
C PRO A 251 -3.81 7.88 -16.63
N CYS A 252 -4.17 9.16 -16.68
CA CYS A 252 -5.04 9.74 -17.70
C CYS A 252 -4.28 10.88 -18.41
N GLN A 253 -4.94 11.54 -19.37
CA GLN A 253 -4.33 12.61 -20.18
C GLN A 253 -3.65 13.67 -19.30
N GLY A 254 -2.36 13.91 -19.58
CA GLY A 254 -1.59 14.98 -18.95
C GLY A 254 -1.15 14.70 -17.52
N VAL A 255 -1.33 13.48 -17.00
CA VAL A 255 -0.69 13.07 -15.75
C VAL A 255 0.82 13.07 -15.94
N THR A 256 1.54 13.67 -14.99
CA THR A 256 3.01 13.76 -15.00
C THR A 256 3.59 13.26 -13.68
N GLY A 257 4.85 12.85 -13.71
CA GLY A 257 5.57 12.43 -12.51
C GLY A 257 5.17 11.04 -11.99
N THR A 258 4.65 10.17 -12.85
CA THR A 258 4.44 8.75 -12.49
C THR A 258 5.79 8.09 -12.25
N VAL A 259 5.84 7.01 -11.47
CA VAL A 259 7.09 6.25 -11.34
C VAL A 259 7.45 5.57 -12.65
N THR A 260 8.70 5.13 -12.78
CA THR A 260 9.16 4.39 -13.93
C THR A 260 8.92 2.90 -13.79
N ALA A 261 8.99 2.37 -12.57
CA ALA A 261 8.91 0.93 -12.31
C ALA A 261 8.16 0.58 -11.00
N LEU A 262 7.53 -0.60 -11.00
CA LEU A 262 7.09 -1.32 -9.82
C LEU A 262 8.13 -2.40 -9.47
N TYR A 263 8.57 -2.40 -8.22
CA TYR A 263 9.49 -3.40 -7.67
C TYR A 263 8.87 -4.04 -6.42
N ASN A 264 9.26 -5.29 -6.14
CA ASN A 264 9.06 -5.94 -4.83
C ASN A 264 7.64 -5.80 -4.26
N GLU A 265 6.62 -6.12 -5.07
CA GLU A 265 5.22 -5.98 -4.69
C GLU A 265 4.66 -7.29 -4.12
N THR A 266 3.75 -7.18 -3.14
CA THR A 266 2.95 -8.32 -2.66
C THR A 266 1.57 -7.81 -2.25
N PRO A 267 0.47 -8.31 -2.84
CA PRO A 267 0.38 -9.42 -3.80
C PRO A 267 1.04 -9.12 -5.17
N ASP A 268 1.81 -10.06 -5.70
CA ASP A 268 2.56 -9.90 -6.95
C ASP A 268 1.62 -10.04 -8.17
N PRO A 269 1.35 -8.95 -8.92
CA PRO A 269 0.41 -8.94 -10.04
C PRO A 269 0.83 -9.82 -11.22
N VAL A 270 2.09 -10.27 -11.26
CA VAL A 270 2.67 -11.06 -12.36
C VAL A 270 3.25 -12.39 -11.89
N LYS A 271 2.89 -12.84 -10.68
CA LYS A 271 3.38 -14.10 -10.08
C LYS A 271 3.30 -15.31 -11.01
N HIS A 272 2.23 -15.42 -11.81
CA HIS A 272 2.00 -16.54 -12.72
C HIS A 272 2.96 -16.56 -13.93
N THR A 273 3.69 -15.48 -14.19
CA THR A 273 4.63 -15.36 -15.32
C THR A 273 6.03 -15.86 -14.99
N GLY A 274 6.36 -16.03 -13.71
CA GLY A 274 7.73 -16.30 -13.25
C GLY A 274 8.68 -15.09 -13.30
N ARG A 275 8.17 -13.88 -13.61
CA ARG A 275 8.92 -12.62 -13.54
C ARG A 275 9.30 -12.30 -12.09
N ASP A 276 10.56 -11.96 -11.87
CA ASP A 276 11.03 -11.43 -10.59
C ASP A 276 11.01 -9.89 -10.65
N LEU A 277 10.06 -9.26 -9.95
CA LEU A 277 9.93 -7.80 -9.92
C LEU A 277 11.12 -7.09 -9.25
N SER A 278 12.00 -7.80 -8.54
CA SER A 278 13.20 -7.22 -7.94
C SER A 278 14.30 -6.94 -8.98
N THR A 279 14.37 -7.75 -10.04
CA THR A 279 15.38 -7.64 -11.11
C THR A 279 14.80 -7.18 -12.44
N ASP A 280 13.55 -7.55 -12.72
CA ASP A 280 12.85 -7.30 -13.98
C ASP A 280 11.50 -6.62 -13.69
N PRO A 281 11.52 -5.35 -13.23
CA PRO A 281 10.32 -4.62 -12.86
C PRO A 281 9.38 -4.43 -14.06
N ILE A 282 8.11 -4.18 -13.77
CA ILE A 282 7.15 -3.69 -14.78
C ILE A 282 7.07 -2.16 -14.72
N GLY A 283 6.72 -1.53 -15.84
CA GLY A 283 6.50 -0.09 -15.90
C GLY A 283 5.26 0.38 -15.14
N GLN A 284 5.05 1.70 -15.05
CA GLN A 284 3.79 2.28 -14.52
C GLN A 284 2.58 1.65 -15.25
N PRO A 285 1.71 0.91 -14.53
CA PRO A 285 0.55 0.30 -15.14
C PRO A 285 -0.50 1.35 -15.52
N ILE A 286 -1.31 1.02 -16.53
CA ILE A 286 -2.53 1.75 -16.86
C ILE A 286 -3.71 1.00 -16.25
N TYR A 287 -4.26 1.52 -15.17
CA TYR A 287 -5.53 1.07 -14.60
C TYR A 287 -6.69 1.51 -15.49
N ILE A 288 -7.66 0.62 -15.68
CA ILE A 288 -8.87 0.82 -16.48
C ILE A 288 -10.05 0.28 -15.67
N LYS A 289 -11.07 1.11 -15.46
CA LYS A 289 -12.34 0.71 -14.81
C LYS A 289 -13.53 1.21 -15.61
N VAL A 290 -14.56 0.37 -15.74
CA VAL A 290 -15.87 0.76 -16.28
C VAL A 290 -16.94 0.37 -15.27
N ALA A 291 -17.30 1.29 -14.37
CA ALA A 291 -18.11 0.96 -13.19
C ALA A 291 -19.49 0.35 -13.55
N ALA A 292 -20.11 0.81 -14.63
CA ALA A 292 -21.42 0.33 -15.10
C ALA A 292 -21.36 -0.96 -15.94
N ALA A 293 -20.18 -1.52 -16.19
CA ALA A 293 -20.01 -2.77 -16.94
C ALA A 293 -20.04 -3.98 -16.01
N ASP A 294 -20.57 -5.09 -16.51
CA ASP A 294 -20.44 -6.41 -15.89
C ASP A 294 -19.09 -7.02 -16.22
N THR A 295 -18.64 -6.85 -17.47
CA THR A 295 -17.35 -7.34 -17.96
C THR A 295 -16.69 -6.31 -18.89
N ILE A 296 -15.36 -6.30 -18.89
CA ILE A 296 -14.57 -5.59 -19.90
C ILE A 296 -13.49 -6.48 -20.50
N GLN A 297 -13.10 -6.19 -21.74
CA GLN A 297 -11.92 -6.75 -22.40
C GLN A 297 -11.10 -5.62 -23.03
N ILE A 298 -9.77 -5.69 -22.89
CA ILE A 298 -8.85 -4.70 -23.44
C ILE A 298 -8.15 -5.27 -24.67
N ILE A 299 -8.24 -4.56 -25.81
CA ILE A 299 -7.62 -4.97 -27.08
C ILE A 299 -6.94 -3.79 -27.77
N ASN A 300 -6.24 -4.07 -28.88
CA ASN A 300 -5.61 -3.08 -29.76
C ASN A 300 -4.67 -2.10 -29.03
N ILE A 301 -3.97 -2.61 -28.01
CA ILE A 301 -3.08 -1.82 -27.17
C ILE A 301 -1.90 -1.33 -27.98
N ARG A 302 -1.63 -0.02 -27.91
CA ARG A 302 -0.41 0.62 -28.34
C ARG A 302 0.15 1.41 -27.19
N PHE A 303 1.36 1.07 -26.78
CA PHE A 303 2.11 1.78 -25.76
C PHE A 303 3.40 2.26 -26.40
N TYR A 304 3.60 3.57 -26.49
CA TYR A 304 4.66 4.13 -27.32
C TYR A 304 5.51 5.12 -26.53
N ASP A 305 6.83 4.89 -26.55
CA ASP A 305 7.85 5.77 -25.99
C ASP A 305 8.18 6.85 -27.01
N GLU A 306 7.76 8.10 -26.73
CA GLU A 306 7.93 9.20 -27.68
C GLU A 306 9.40 9.60 -27.87
N LEU A 307 10.23 9.43 -26.84
CA LEU A 307 11.65 9.80 -26.90
C LEU A 307 12.43 8.83 -27.78
N ARG A 308 12.26 7.52 -27.56
CA ARG A 308 12.94 6.47 -28.33
C ARG A 308 12.27 6.13 -29.64
N ARG A 309 11.03 6.61 -29.84
CA ARG A 309 10.19 6.28 -31.00
C ARG A 309 10.02 4.77 -31.18
N THR A 310 9.73 4.08 -30.08
CA THR A 310 9.58 2.63 -30.06
C THR A 310 8.32 2.22 -29.32
N ALA A 311 7.72 1.11 -29.77
CA ALA A 311 6.64 0.49 -29.04
C ALA A 311 7.19 -0.24 -27.81
N ILE A 312 6.48 -0.14 -26.71
CA ILE A 312 6.74 -0.87 -25.47
C ILE A 312 5.82 -2.10 -25.46
N PRO A 313 6.36 -3.32 -25.34
CA PRO A 313 5.54 -4.52 -25.15
C PRO A 313 4.65 -4.39 -23.92
N THR A 314 3.46 -4.99 -23.97
CA THR A 314 2.51 -4.92 -22.85
C THR A 314 1.92 -6.30 -22.55
N GLN A 315 1.50 -6.48 -21.30
CA GLN A 315 0.69 -7.59 -20.84
C GLN A 315 -0.61 -7.03 -20.25
N VAL A 316 -1.72 -7.74 -20.44
CA VAL A 316 -2.99 -7.39 -19.80
C VAL A 316 -3.17 -8.23 -18.54
N LEU A 317 -3.47 -7.55 -17.44
CA LEU A 317 -3.93 -8.14 -16.20
C LEU A 317 -5.42 -7.80 -16.03
N ASP A 318 -6.28 -8.79 -16.25
CA ASP A 318 -7.73 -8.71 -16.06
C ASP A 318 -8.20 -9.86 -15.17
N TYR A 319 -9.51 -10.00 -14.97
CA TYR A 319 -10.03 -11.07 -14.11
C TYR A 319 -9.61 -12.47 -14.56
N GLN A 320 -9.39 -12.71 -15.86
CA GLN A 320 -9.05 -14.04 -16.38
C GLN A 320 -7.57 -14.37 -16.16
N SER A 321 -6.70 -13.36 -16.18
CA SER A 321 -5.26 -13.51 -15.99
C SER A 321 -4.79 -13.17 -14.57
N ASP A 322 -5.70 -12.85 -13.65
CA ASP A 322 -5.38 -12.52 -12.27
C ASP A 322 -4.77 -13.73 -11.53
N PRO A 323 -3.51 -13.64 -11.05
CA PRO A 323 -2.89 -14.71 -10.27
C PRO A 323 -3.60 -15.02 -8.94
N TYR A 324 -4.54 -14.17 -8.52
CA TYR A 324 -5.28 -14.29 -7.27
C TYR A 324 -6.78 -14.61 -7.46
N LEU A 325 -7.16 -15.17 -8.62
CA LEU A 325 -8.53 -15.64 -8.89
C LEU A 325 -9.05 -16.57 -7.78
N ASN A 326 -10.31 -16.38 -7.35
CA ASN A 326 -10.97 -17.10 -6.25
C ASN A 326 -10.35 -16.83 -4.86
N THR A 327 -9.66 -15.71 -4.68
CA THR A 327 -9.23 -15.24 -3.36
C THR A 327 -9.87 -13.90 -3.03
N ASP A 328 -9.71 -13.42 -1.80
CA ASP A 328 -10.20 -12.08 -1.41
C ASP A 328 -9.52 -10.92 -2.17
N TYR A 329 -8.42 -11.20 -2.87
CA TYR A 329 -7.67 -10.23 -3.68
C TYR A 329 -8.08 -10.21 -5.16
N GLU A 330 -9.04 -11.04 -5.55
CA GLU A 330 -9.48 -11.17 -6.94
C GLU A 330 -9.87 -9.81 -7.55
N GLN A 331 -9.43 -9.61 -8.79
CA GLN A 331 -9.74 -8.47 -9.61
C GLN A 331 -11.16 -8.58 -10.21
N PRO A 332 -11.99 -7.53 -10.12
CA PRO A 332 -13.32 -7.49 -10.71
C PRO A 332 -13.28 -7.58 -12.23
N LYS A 333 -14.34 -8.16 -12.78
CA LYS A 333 -14.52 -8.33 -14.23
C LYS A 333 -14.63 -7.02 -15.01
N ASN A 334 -14.93 -5.91 -14.35
CA ASN A 334 -15.08 -4.59 -14.93
C ASN A 334 -13.84 -3.69 -14.74
N GLU A 335 -12.70 -4.30 -14.40
CA GLU A 335 -11.41 -3.67 -14.18
C GLU A 335 -10.30 -4.41 -14.93
N ALA A 336 -9.31 -3.68 -15.43
CA ALA A 336 -8.15 -4.23 -16.13
C ALA A 336 -6.91 -3.34 -15.92
N PHE A 337 -5.73 -3.92 -16.13
CA PHE A 337 -4.48 -3.20 -16.22
C PHE A 337 -3.74 -3.53 -17.51
N ILE A 338 -3.13 -2.50 -18.10
CA ILE A 338 -2.08 -2.67 -19.11
C ILE A 338 -0.74 -2.52 -18.38
N LEU A 339 0.04 -3.60 -18.34
CA LEU A 339 1.35 -3.67 -17.70
C LEU A 339 2.45 -3.50 -18.76
N PRO A 340 3.26 -2.42 -18.73
CA PRO A 340 4.37 -2.24 -19.65
C PRO A 340 5.52 -3.18 -19.29
N ILE A 341 6.00 -3.94 -20.28
CA ILE A 341 7.11 -4.88 -20.15
C ILE A 341 8.35 -4.28 -20.81
N THR A 342 9.38 -4.00 -20.01
CA THR A 342 10.50 -3.13 -20.40
C THR A 342 11.84 -3.84 -20.55
N ASP A 343 11.86 -5.17 -20.55
CA ASP A 343 13.08 -5.99 -20.61
C ASP A 343 13.98 -5.67 -21.81
N ALA A 344 13.38 -5.30 -22.94
CA ALA A 344 14.07 -4.99 -24.18
C ALA A 344 14.56 -3.52 -24.26
N VAL A 345 14.32 -2.71 -23.23
CA VAL A 345 14.57 -1.27 -23.25
C VAL A 345 15.57 -0.90 -22.15
N ASP A 346 16.72 -0.33 -22.54
CA ASP A 346 17.69 0.21 -21.58
C ASP A 346 17.15 1.52 -20.97
N SER A 347 16.52 1.42 -19.82
CA SER A 347 15.85 2.52 -19.12
C SER A 347 16.60 3.05 -17.90
N CYS A 348 17.66 2.37 -17.48
CA CYS A 348 18.46 2.80 -16.35
C CYS A 348 19.38 3.97 -16.71
N LYS A 349 19.26 5.11 -16.01
CA LYS A 349 20.22 6.24 -16.10
C LYS A 349 21.51 6.01 -15.29
N ALA A 350 21.76 4.79 -14.84
CA ALA A 350 22.92 4.42 -14.03
C ALA A 350 24.23 4.74 -14.77
N SER A 351 25.18 5.35 -14.06
CA SER A 351 26.55 5.54 -14.55
C SER A 351 27.19 4.18 -14.90
N ILE A 352 28.20 4.17 -15.78
CA ILE A 352 28.92 2.95 -16.19
C ILE A 352 29.35 2.12 -14.96
N LYS A 353 29.74 2.78 -13.87
CA LYS A 353 30.15 2.16 -12.60
C LYS A 353 29.00 1.46 -11.86
N GLN A 354 27.79 2.02 -11.91
CA GLN A 354 26.57 1.43 -11.32
C GLN A 354 26.03 0.27 -12.18
N ARG A 355 26.12 0.37 -13.52
CA ARG A 355 25.78 -0.72 -14.45
C ARG A 355 26.65 -1.96 -14.24
N MET A 356 27.94 -1.77 -13.95
CA MET A 356 28.88 -2.86 -13.66
C MET A 356 28.62 -3.60 -12.33
N ILE A 357 28.01 -2.93 -11.34
CA ILE A 357 27.77 -3.50 -10.00
C ILE A 357 26.40 -4.19 -9.90
N LYS A 358 25.35 -3.64 -10.54
CA LYS A 358 23.97 -4.13 -10.38
C LYS A 358 23.46 -5.08 -11.48
N LYS A 359 24.15 -5.25 -12.63
CA LYS A 359 23.63 -6.01 -13.80
C LYS A 359 22.22 -5.59 -14.27
N ALA A 360 21.67 -4.47 -13.82
CA ALA A 360 20.30 -4.05 -14.12
C ALA A 360 20.31 -3.06 -15.29
N ASN A 361 19.92 -3.54 -16.48
CA ASN A 361 19.62 -2.67 -17.63
C ASN A 361 18.15 -2.22 -17.64
N ASN A 362 17.30 -2.84 -16.81
CA ASN A 362 15.87 -2.57 -16.75
C ASN A 362 15.51 -1.84 -15.44
N CYS A 363 15.09 -0.58 -15.57
CA CYS A 363 14.58 0.27 -14.49
C CYS A 363 13.11 0.67 -14.75
N GLY A 364 12.39 -0.16 -15.50
CA GLY A 364 11.03 0.11 -15.97
C GLY A 364 10.99 1.00 -17.21
N LEU A 365 10.05 1.94 -17.22
CA LEU A 365 9.96 2.99 -18.23
C LEU A 365 11.16 3.96 -18.13
N GLN A 366 11.39 4.74 -19.18
CA GLN A 366 12.37 5.83 -19.11
C GLN A 366 11.87 6.95 -18.21
N GLY A 367 12.75 7.51 -17.39
CA GLY A 367 12.42 8.69 -16.58
C GLY A 367 12.38 9.99 -17.37
N ASN A 368 11.47 10.89 -16.98
CA ASN A 368 11.21 12.19 -17.60
C ASN A 368 10.85 12.06 -19.09
N THR A 369 10.01 11.09 -19.44
CA THR A 369 9.64 10.76 -20.82
C THR A 369 8.13 10.70 -20.98
N GLU A 370 7.64 11.27 -22.09
CA GLU A 370 6.24 11.15 -22.47
C GLU A 370 5.97 9.79 -23.13
N TYR A 371 4.85 9.20 -22.75
CA TYR A 371 4.33 7.97 -23.31
C TYR A 371 2.94 8.23 -23.88
N LYS A 372 2.70 7.74 -25.11
CA LYS A 372 1.36 7.70 -25.71
C LYS A 372 0.78 6.31 -25.58
N VAL A 373 -0.43 6.24 -25.06
CA VAL A 373 -1.15 4.98 -24.88
C VAL A 373 -2.48 5.07 -25.61
N SER A 374 -2.80 4.05 -26.41
CA SER A 374 -4.14 3.87 -26.98
C SER A 374 -4.58 2.42 -26.86
N PHE A 375 -5.87 2.19 -26.65
CA PHE A 375 -6.48 0.86 -26.59
C PHE A 375 -7.98 0.96 -26.83
N ASP A 376 -8.61 -0.18 -27.12
CA ASP A 376 -10.06 -0.32 -27.16
C ASP A 376 -10.55 -1.12 -25.95
N VAL A 377 -11.68 -0.71 -25.42
CA VAL A 377 -12.41 -1.41 -24.36
C VAL A 377 -13.68 -1.98 -24.96
N ILE A 378 -13.82 -3.30 -24.95
CA ILE A 378 -15.09 -3.97 -25.21
C ILE A 378 -15.83 -4.08 -23.88
N ILE A 379 -17.05 -3.56 -23.83
CA ILE A 379 -17.93 -3.55 -22.66
C ILE A 379 -19.06 -4.54 -22.91
N ASN A 380 -19.23 -5.50 -21.99
CA ASN A 380 -20.29 -6.52 -22.03
C ASN A 380 -20.39 -7.23 -23.40
N ASP A 381 -19.25 -7.51 -24.05
CA ASP A 381 -19.12 -8.16 -25.36
C ASP A 381 -19.86 -7.46 -26.54
N GLN A 382 -20.23 -6.19 -26.38
CA GLN A 382 -21.09 -5.50 -27.36
C GLN A 382 -20.58 -4.13 -27.78
N ARG A 383 -20.19 -3.30 -26.81
CA ARG A 383 -19.86 -1.90 -27.04
C ARG A 383 -18.36 -1.69 -27.03
N LEU A 384 -17.82 -1.14 -28.12
CA LEU A 384 -16.41 -0.75 -28.21
C LEU A 384 -16.25 0.74 -27.89
N ILE A 385 -15.29 1.06 -27.01
CA ILE A 385 -14.86 2.44 -26.73
C ILE A 385 -13.35 2.53 -26.90
N SER A 386 -12.90 3.38 -27.81
CA SER A 386 -11.47 3.69 -27.98
C SER A 386 -11.01 4.77 -27.00
N LYS A 387 -9.84 4.57 -26.42
CA LYS A 387 -9.14 5.54 -25.57
C LYS A 387 -7.76 5.82 -26.14
N SER A 388 -7.33 7.07 -26.04
CA SER A 388 -5.97 7.51 -26.37
C SER A 388 -5.61 8.68 -25.48
N PHE A 389 -4.43 8.64 -24.87
CA PHE A 389 -3.92 9.74 -24.04
C PHE A 389 -2.39 9.68 -23.93
N SER A 390 -1.81 10.79 -23.47
CA SER A 390 -0.41 10.88 -23.08
C SER A 390 -0.25 11.03 -21.57
N PHE A 391 0.81 10.44 -21.01
CA PHE A 391 1.27 10.72 -19.65
C PHE A 391 2.81 10.82 -19.63
N MET A 392 3.38 11.40 -18.58
CA MET A 392 4.82 11.57 -18.44
C MET A 392 5.33 10.94 -17.14
N THR A 393 6.39 10.13 -17.25
CA THR A 393 7.12 9.62 -16.08
C THR A 393 7.91 10.73 -15.39
N GLY A 394 8.14 10.58 -14.10
CA GLY A 394 9.08 11.40 -13.33
C GLY A 394 10.51 10.89 -13.46
N GLU A 395 11.36 11.26 -12.51
CA GLU A 395 12.70 10.70 -12.41
C GLU A 395 12.66 9.18 -12.22
N VAL A 396 13.74 8.50 -12.64
CA VAL A 396 13.87 7.05 -12.51
C VAL A 396 13.81 6.69 -11.03
N ASN A 397 12.88 5.83 -10.64
CA ASN A 397 12.87 5.24 -9.30
C ASN A 397 13.68 3.94 -9.30
N TYR A 398 14.56 3.83 -8.31
CA TYR A 398 15.39 2.65 -8.08
C TYR A 398 14.92 1.95 -6.81
N SER A 399 14.97 0.62 -6.81
CA SER A 399 14.87 -0.20 -5.60
C SER A 399 16.21 -0.42 -4.91
#